data_AF-A0A2W4N4V7-F1
#
_entry.id   AF-A0A2W4N4V7-F1
#
_cell.length_a   1.000
_cell.length_b   1.000
_cell.length_c   1.000
_cell.angle_alpha   90.00
_cell.angle_beta   90.00
_cell.angle_gamma   90.00
#
_symmetry.space_group_name_H-M   'P 1'
#
loop_
_entity.id
_entity.type
_entity.pdbx_description
1 polymer ?
#
loop_
_entity_poly.entity_id
_entity_poly.type
_entity_poly.pdbx_seq_one_letter_code
_entity_poly.pdbx_strand_id
1 'polypeptide(L)'
;MLRYVNVMVHRHELHKQPVTVPAWEVPLLESLYAGGVEVQGEVLVNRPAPDPEAEYDRLERKYREYRDEAGDFTGESVVGAVYGRFAQGRNALAKAISSAVVEDESIEALREEAEALGISVDRRWGAERLRREIASRREAA
;
A
#
# COMPACT_ATOMS: atom_id res chain seq x y z
N MET A 1 5.62 -6.60 -6.49
CA MET A 1 6.00 -6.00 -5.19
C MET A 1 4.77 -5.42 -4.50
N LEU A 2 4.83 -5.14 -3.20
CA LEU A 2 3.77 -4.45 -2.47
C LEU A 2 4.25 -3.07 -2.00
N ARG A 3 3.39 -2.07 -2.18
CA ARG A 3 3.60 -0.73 -1.64
C ARG A 3 3.32 -0.71 -0.13
N TYR A 4 4.35 -0.36 0.62
CA TYR A 4 4.28 -0.04 2.04
C TYR A 4 4.52 1.47 2.21
N VAL A 5 3.95 2.03 3.27
CA VAL A 5 4.01 3.44 3.60
C VAL A 5 4.64 3.58 4.98
N ASN A 6 5.64 4.45 5.08
CA ASN A 6 6.20 4.89 6.35
C ASN A 6 5.31 6.02 6.86
N VAL A 7 4.72 5.83 8.03
CA VAL A 7 3.87 6.84 8.67
C VAL A 7 4.38 7.12 10.08
N MET A 8 4.27 8.38 10.50
CA MET A 8 4.38 8.78 11.90
C MET A 8 2.98 8.82 12.48
N VAL A 9 2.72 7.98 13.48
CA VAL A 9 1.45 7.93 14.21
C VAL A 9 1.57 8.73 15.50
N HIS A 10 0.65 9.66 15.70
CA HIS A 10 0.56 10.54 16.86
C HIS A 10 -0.53 9.97 17.77
N ARG A 11 -0.13 9.12 18.72
CA ARG A 11 -1.09 8.49 19.64
C ARG A 11 -1.66 9.51 20.64
N HIS A 12 -0.80 10.42 21.10
CA HIS A 12 -1.10 11.57 21.97
C HIS A 12 -0.06 12.67 21.68
N GLU A 13 -0.26 13.90 22.18
CA GLU A 13 0.61 15.06 21.88
C GLU A 13 2.12 14.81 22.04
N LEU A 14 2.51 13.93 22.97
CA LEU A 14 3.91 13.62 23.28
C LEU A 14 4.37 12.23 22.80
N HIS A 15 3.50 11.42 22.20
CA HIS A 15 3.83 10.05 21.76
C HIS A 15 3.69 9.93 20.24
N LYS A 16 4.84 10.08 19.57
CA LYS A 16 5.00 9.83 18.14
C LYS A 16 5.65 8.47 17.92
N GLN A 17 5.08 7.65 17.06
CA GLN A 17 5.60 6.33 16.73
C GLN A 17 5.74 6.16 15.21
N PRO A 18 6.96 5.96 14.69
CA PRO A 18 7.13 5.59 13.29
C PRO A 18 6.70 4.14 13.09
N VAL A 19 5.87 3.89 12.08
CA VAL A 19 5.46 2.54 11.66
C VAL A 19 5.47 2.43 10.15
N THR A 20 5.86 1.26 9.65
CA THR A 20 5.79 0.92 8.23
C THR A 20 4.66 -0.08 8.05
N VAL A 21 3.65 0.27 7.26
CA VAL A 21 2.46 -0.56 7.05
C VAL A 21 2.18 -0.74 5.56
N PRO A 22 1.52 -1.82 5.12
CA PRO A 22 1.06 -1.89 3.74
C PRO A 22 0.08 -0.75 3.46
N ALA A 23 0.04 -0.25 2.22
CA ALA A 23 -0.73 0.94 1.89
C ALA A 23 -2.22 0.86 2.27
N TRP A 24 -2.83 -0.33 2.25
CA TRP A 24 -4.22 -0.55 2.67
C TRP A 24 -4.46 -0.45 4.18
N GLU A 25 -3.43 -0.37 5.01
CA GLU A 25 -3.59 -0.13 6.46
C GLU A 25 -3.60 1.36 6.82
N VAL A 26 -3.18 2.25 5.92
CA VAL A 26 -3.13 3.71 6.19
C VAL A 26 -4.53 4.27 6.54
N PRO A 27 -5.61 3.98 5.80
CA PRO A 27 -6.95 4.49 6.14
C PRO A 27 -7.46 4.00 7.50
N LEU A 28 -7.01 2.81 7.95
CA LEU A 28 -7.34 2.29 9.28
C LEU A 28 -6.66 3.11 10.38
N LEU A 29 -5.40 3.48 10.17
CA LEU A 29 -4.65 4.34 11.09
C LEU A 29 -5.26 5.75 11.13
N GLU A 30 -5.62 6.31 9.98
CA GLU A 30 -6.26 7.64 9.90
C GLU A 30 -7.59 7.65 10.68
N SER A 31 -8.39 6.59 10.53
CA SER A 31 -9.63 6.42 11.29
C SER A 31 -9.40 6.24 12.78
N LEU A 32 -8.33 5.53 13.19
CA LEU A 32 -8.04 5.25 14.60
C LEU A 32 -7.46 6.47 15.34
N TYR A 33 -6.69 7.31 14.66
CA TYR A 33 -5.96 8.43 15.26
C TYR A 33 -6.49 9.80 14.84
N ALA A 34 -7.70 9.88 14.27
CA ALA A 34 -8.40 11.12 13.92
C ALA A 34 -7.52 12.20 13.24
N GLY A 35 -6.71 11.79 12.26
CA GLY A 35 -5.79 12.70 11.53
C GLY A 35 -4.37 12.80 12.10
N GLY A 36 -4.05 12.07 13.18
CA GLY A 36 -2.71 11.93 13.74
C GLY A 36 -1.77 11.02 12.94
N VAL A 37 -1.87 10.99 11.62
CA VAL A 37 -1.06 10.14 10.74
C VAL A 37 -0.33 11.03 9.72
N GLU A 38 0.99 11.12 9.83
CA GLU A 38 1.83 11.84 8.88
C GLU A 38 2.56 10.85 7.97
N VAL A 39 2.34 10.91 6.65
CA VAL A 39 3.06 10.08 5.67
C VAL A 39 4.48 10.62 5.47
N GLN A 40 5.48 9.78 5.71
CA GLN A 40 6.91 10.12 5.60
C GLN A 40 7.58 9.58 4.33
N GLY A 41 6.90 8.71 3.59
CA GLY A 41 7.37 8.17 2.32
C GLY A 41 6.88 6.75 2.07
N GLU A 42 7.30 6.18 0.95
CA GLU A 42 6.90 4.84 0.52
C GLU A 42 8.11 3.93 0.37
N VAL A 43 7.90 2.63 0.56
CA VAL A 43 8.89 1.57 0.31
C VAL A 43 8.21 0.39 -0.37
N LEU A 44 8.92 -0.23 -1.31
CA LEU A 44 8.46 -1.44 -1.97
C LEU A 44 8.98 -2.67 -1.22
N VAL A 45 8.08 -3.56 -0.85
CA VAL A 45 8.39 -4.81 -0.16
C VAL A 45 8.15 -5.97 -1.12
N ASN A 46 9.17 -6.81 -1.32
CA ASN A 46 9.05 -8.03 -2.11
C ASN A 46 8.32 -9.12 -1.30
N ARG A 47 6.99 -9.07 -1.33
CA ARG A 47 6.10 -10.03 -0.68
C ARG A 47 4.89 -10.28 -1.59
N PRO A 48 4.33 -11.51 -1.63
CA PRO A 48 3.08 -11.74 -2.35
C PRO A 48 1.91 -11.01 -1.70
N ALA A 49 0.94 -10.60 -2.52
CA ALA A 49 -0.33 -10.07 -2.03
C ALA A 49 -1.03 -11.11 -1.14
N PRO A 50 -1.54 -10.72 0.04
CA PRO A 50 -2.27 -11.64 0.90
C PRO A 50 -3.64 -11.98 0.31
N ASP A 51 -4.21 -13.10 0.75
CA ASP A 51 -5.61 -13.42 0.50
C ASP A 51 -6.52 -12.38 1.19
N PRO A 52 -7.48 -11.76 0.48
CA PRO A 52 -8.31 -10.69 1.05
C PRO A 52 -9.17 -11.10 2.24
N GLU A 53 -9.66 -12.35 2.29
CA GLU A 53 -10.49 -12.82 3.40
C GLU A 53 -9.65 -13.01 4.66
N ALA A 54 -8.52 -13.72 4.53
CA ALA A 54 -7.58 -13.90 5.63
C ALA A 54 -7.00 -12.56 6.13
N GLU A 55 -6.76 -11.62 5.21
CA GLU A 55 -6.27 -10.29 5.56
C GLU A 55 -7.32 -9.45 6.28
N TYR A 56 -8.59 -9.50 5.84
CA TYR A 56 -9.68 -8.84 6.55
C TYR A 56 -9.76 -9.32 8.01
N ASP A 57 -9.72 -10.64 8.23
CA ASP A 57 -9.76 -11.22 9.59
C ASP A 57 -8.51 -10.87 10.41
N ARG A 58 -7.33 -10.76 9.77
CA ARG A 58 -6.10 -10.30 10.44
C ARG A 58 -6.24 -8.86 10.89
N LEU A 59 -6.78 -7.98 10.05
CA LEU A 59 -7.00 -6.57 10.36
C LEU A 59 -8.03 -6.42 11.47
N GLU A 60 -9.14 -7.17 11.44
CA GLU A 60 -10.15 -7.20 12.50
C GLU A 60 -9.55 -7.60 13.84
N ARG A 61 -8.62 -8.58 13.86
CA ARG A 61 -7.90 -8.93 15.09
C ARG A 61 -6.91 -7.85 15.53
N LYS A 62 -6.18 -7.24 14.60
CA LYS A 62 -5.14 -6.24 14.89
C LYS A 62 -5.74 -4.91 15.39
N TYR A 63 -6.85 -4.49 14.79
CA TYR A 63 -7.53 -3.22 15.04
C TYR A 63 -8.85 -3.39 15.80
N ARG A 64 -8.99 -4.53 16.51
CA ARG A 64 -10.18 -4.87 17.29
C ARG A 64 -10.50 -3.84 18.37
N GLU A 65 -9.45 -3.20 18.90
CA GLU A 65 -9.52 -2.26 20.00
C GLU A 65 -9.80 -0.85 19.45
N TYR A 66 -11.01 -0.62 18.96
CA TYR A 66 -11.55 0.74 18.92
C TYR A 66 -12.12 1.05 20.31
N ARG A 67 -11.50 2.03 20.95
CA ARG A 67 -12.01 2.63 22.18
C ARG A 67 -12.48 4.03 21.82
N ASP A 68 -13.67 4.41 22.26
CA ASP A 68 -14.08 5.81 22.18
C ASP A 68 -13.21 6.70 23.08
N GLU A 69 -13.49 8.01 23.08
CA GLU A 69 -12.80 8.99 23.93
C GLU A 69 -12.90 8.66 25.44
N ALA A 70 -13.87 7.84 25.86
CA ALA A 70 -14.06 7.37 27.22
C ALA A 70 -13.33 6.06 27.54
N GLY A 71 -12.73 5.42 26.53
CA GLY A 71 -12.04 4.14 26.68
C GLY A 71 -12.94 2.91 26.49
N ASP A 72 -14.20 3.09 26.10
CA ASP A 72 -15.22 2.05 26.00
C ASP A 72 -15.27 1.43 24.59
N PHE A 73 -15.61 0.14 24.54
CA PHE A 73 -15.77 -0.59 23.28
C PHE A 73 -17.11 -0.23 22.65
N THR A 74 -17.09 0.55 21.56
CA THR A 74 -18.31 0.99 20.86
C THR A 74 -18.99 -0.12 20.05
N GLY A 75 -18.38 -1.30 19.95
CA GLY A 75 -18.89 -2.44 19.18
C GLY A 75 -18.71 -2.33 17.66
N GLU A 76 -18.19 -1.21 17.15
CA GLU A 76 -17.88 -1.02 15.73
C GLU A 76 -16.38 -1.21 15.48
N SER A 77 -16.01 -2.12 14.57
CA SER A 77 -14.62 -2.31 14.19
C SER A 77 -14.17 -1.21 13.22
N VAL A 78 -12.95 -0.69 13.41
CA VAL A 78 -12.34 0.28 12.48
C VAL A 78 -12.28 -0.26 11.06
N VAL A 79 -12.03 -1.56 10.93
CA VAL A 79 -12.01 -2.24 9.63
C VAL A 79 -13.38 -2.19 8.98
N GLY A 80 -14.45 -2.46 9.74
CA GLY A 80 -15.83 -2.35 9.28
C GLY A 80 -16.23 -0.92 8.93
N ALA A 81 -15.73 0.08 9.67
CA ALA A 81 -15.98 1.49 9.38
C ALA A 81 -15.28 1.98 8.10
N VAL A 82 -14.06 1.52 7.84
CA VAL A 82 -13.25 1.95 6.69
C VAL A 82 -13.58 1.19 5.42
N TYR A 83 -13.70 -0.13 5.50
CA TYR A 83 -13.90 -1.00 4.33
C TYR A 83 -15.35 -1.45 4.15
N GLY A 84 -16.19 -1.34 5.17
CA GLY A 84 -17.50 -1.96 5.22
C GLY A 84 -17.46 -3.35 5.84
N ARG A 85 -18.62 -4.00 5.96
CA ARG A 85 -18.76 -5.28 6.68
C ARG A 85 -18.98 -6.45 5.71
N PHE A 86 -18.76 -7.67 6.20
CA PHE A 86 -19.03 -8.92 5.48
C PHE A 86 -18.38 -8.95 4.09
N ALA A 87 -19.10 -9.43 3.07
CA ALA A 87 -18.61 -9.53 1.70
C ALA A 87 -18.24 -8.16 1.09
N GLN A 88 -18.95 -7.10 1.45
CA GLN A 88 -18.63 -5.75 0.98
C GLN A 88 -17.26 -5.30 1.48
N GLY A 89 -17.00 -5.48 2.79
CA GLY A 89 -15.72 -5.20 3.43
C GLY A 89 -14.55 -5.91 2.76
N ARG A 90 -14.70 -7.22 2.55
CA ARG A 90 -13.69 -8.06 1.89
C ARG A 90 -13.41 -7.62 0.45
N ASN A 91 -14.46 -7.28 -0.31
CA ASN A 91 -14.30 -6.80 -1.69
C ASN A 91 -13.64 -5.42 -1.75
N ALA A 92 -13.95 -4.51 -0.82
CA ALA A 92 -13.29 -3.21 -0.74
C ALA A 92 -11.81 -3.36 -0.38
N LEU A 93 -11.50 -4.22 0.59
CA LEU A 93 -10.12 -4.54 0.96
C LEU A 93 -9.36 -5.20 -0.20
N ALA A 94 -9.98 -6.14 -0.92
CA ALA A 94 -9.37 -6.77 -2.09
C ALA A 94 -8.94 -5.75 -3.15
N LYS A 95 -9.78 -4.73 -3.40
CA LYS A 95 -9.44 -3.61 -4.31
C LYS A 95 -8.28 -2.79 -3.78
N ALA A 96 -8.24 -2.51 -2.48
CA ALA A 96 -7.15 -1.76 -1.85
C ALA A 96 -5.83 -2.52 -1.91
N ILE A 97 -5.85 -3.85 -1.64
CA ILE A 97 -4.68 -4.74 -1.79
C ILE A 97 -4.21 -4.71 -3.24
N SER A 98 -5.11 -4.93 -4.20
CA SER A 98 -4.75 -4.92 -5.63
C SER A 98 -4.14 -3.59 -6.08
N SER A 99 -4.62 -2.47 -5.56
CA SER A 99 -4.09 -1.14 -5.87
C SER A 99 -2.73 -0.85 -5.24
N ALA A 100 -2.31 -1.66 -4.26
CA ALA A 100 -1.01 -1.60 -3.63
C ALA A 100 -0.02 -2.61 -4.22
N VAL A 101 -0.47 -3.50 -5.10
CA VAL A 101 0.42 -4.34 -5.90
C VAL A 101 1.08 -3.44 -6.94
N VAL A 102 2.39 -3.33 -6.84
CA VAL A 102 3.22 -2.71 -7.86
C VAL A 102 3.78 -3.85 -8.68
N GLU A 103 3.40 -3.91 -9.95
CA GLU A 103 4.03 -4.83 -10.89
C GLU A 103 5.54 -4.51 -10.89
N ASP A 104 6.34 -5.52 -10.54
CA ASP A 104 7.76 -5.43 -10.84
C ASP A 104 7.80 -5.60 -12.35
N GLU A 105 7.88 -4.49 -13.09
CA GLU A 105 8.14 -4.54 -14.52
C GLU A 105 9.43 -5.34 -14.66
N SER A 106 9.27 -6.60 -15.06
CA SER A 106 10.39 -7.51 -15.20
C SER A 106 11.37 -6.85 -16.16
N ILE A 107 12.66 -7.12 -16.00
CA ILE A 107 13.65 -6.61 -16.95
C ILE A 107 13.20 -6.97 -18.37
N GLU A 108 12.68 -8.17 -18.60
CA GLU A 108 12.09 -8.61 -19.86
C GLU A 108 10.92 -7.73 -20.34
N ALA A 109 9.96 -7.37 -19.49
CA ALA A 109 8.87 -6.46 -19.86
C ALA A 109 9.39 -5.07 -20.23
N LEU A 110 10.36 -4.54 -19.48
CA LEU A 110 11.02 -3.28 -19.81
C LEU A 110 11.80 -3.35 -21.13
N ARG A 111 12.38 -4.51 -21.46
CA ARG A 111 13.06 -4.70 -22.74
C ARG A 111 12.06 -4.72 -23.89
N GLU A 112 10.97 -5.47 -23.75
CA GLU A 112 9.89 -5.53 -24.75
C GLU A 112 9.30 -4.14 -25.02
N GLU A 113 9.04 -3.36 -23.96
CA GLU A 113 8.54 -2.00 -24.07
C GLU A 113 9.55 -1.05 -24.75
N ALA A 114 10.82 -1.12 -24.36
CA ALA A 114 11.87 -0.31 -25.00
C ALA A 114 12.01 -0.64 -26.49
N GLU A 115 12.00 -1.93 -26.86
CA GLU A 115 12.02 -2.37 -28.26
C GLU A 115 10.77 -1.89 -29.02
N ALA A 116 9.59 -1.93 -28.41
CA ALA A 116 8.35 -1.40 -29.00
C ALA A 116 8.41 0.11 -29.27
N LEU A 117 9.15 0.87 -28.45
CA LEU A 117 9.44 2.30 -28.66
C LEU A 117 10.60 2.54 -29.64
N GLY A 118 11.12 1.48 -30.27
CA GLY A 118 12.23 1.52 -31.21
C GLY A 118 13.59 1.82 -30.55
N ILE A 119 13.72 1.57 -29.25
CA ILE A 119 14.99 1.68 -28.53
C ILE A 119 15.75 0.38 -28.73
N SER A 120 17.01 0.46 -29.18
CA SER A 120 17.87 -0.72 -29.27
C SER A 120 18.36 -1.13 -27.88
N VAL A 121 17.90 -2.28 -27.41
CA VAL A 121 18.14 -2.78 -26.06
C VAL A 121 19.35 -3.70 -26.01
N ASP A 122 20.27 -3.46 -25.06
CA ASP A 122 21.36 -4.39 -24.74
C ASP A 122 20.95 -5.29 -23.56
N ARG A 123 21.22 -6.60 -23.67
CA ARG A 123 20.95 -7.60 -22.61
C ARG A 123 21.65 -7.30 -21.28
N ARG A 124 22.71 -6.49 -21.29
CA ARG A 124 23.43 -6.05 -20.07
C ARG A 124 22.74 -4.90 -19.34
N TRP A 125 21.72 -4.29 -19.94
CA TRP A 125 21.00 -3.22 -19.28
C TRP A 125 20.13 -3.78 -18.16
N GLY A 126 20.28 -3.19 -16.97
CA GLY A 126 19.39 -3.39 -15.84
C GLY A 126 18.13 -2.54 -15.95
N ALA A 127 17.14 -2.85 -15.11
CA ALA A 127 15.83 -2.21 -15.09
C ALA A 127 15.90 -0.66 -15.05
N GLU A 128 16.82 -0.11 -14.27
CA GLU A 128 16.94 1.34 -14.08
C GLU A 128 17.34 2.08 -15.35
N ARG A 129 18.28 1.51 -16.13
CA ARG A 129 18.66 2.09 -17.42
C ARG A 129 17.51 1.99 -18.42
N LEU A 130 16.83 0.85 -18.49
CA LEU A 130 15.70 0.64 -19.39
C LEU A 130 14.59 1.66 -19.12
N ARG A 131 14.19 1.84 -17.85
CA ARG A 131 13.19 2.84 -17.44
C ARG A 131 13.57 4.26 -17.89
N ARG A 132 14.85 4.63 -17.74
CA ARG A 132 15.33 5.95 -18.13
C ARG A 132 15.23 6.20 -19.65
N GLU A 133 15.65 5.22 -20.46
CA GLU A 133 15.59 5.36 -21.92
C GLU A 133 14.14 5.35 -22.43
N ILE A 134 13.27 4.51 -21.85
CA ILE A 134 11.82 4.49 -22.14
C ILE A 134 11.18 5.85 -21.84
N ALA A 135 11.44 6.42 -20.66
CA ALA A 135 10.90 7.72 -20.27
C ALA A 135 11.37 8.83 -21.21
N SER A 136 12.68 8.88 -21.51
CA SER A 136 13.28 9.84 -22.45
C SER A 136 12.64 9.77 -23.84
N ARG A 137 12.39 8.55 -24.35
CA ARG A 137 11.77 8.35 -25.66
C ARG A 137 10.31 8.79 -25.71
N ARG A 138 9.57 8.62 -24.61
CA ARG A 138 8.18 9.06 -24.47
C ARG A 138 8.05 10.57 -24.42
N GLU A 139 8.96 11.25 -23.73
CA GLU A 139 8.96 12.72 -23.67
C GLU A 139 9.35 13.37 -25.00
N ALA A 140 10.09 12.65 -25.85
CA ALA A 140 10.52 13.11 -27.17
C ALA A 140 9.53 12.81 -28.31
N ALA A 141 8.42 12.12 -28.04
CA ALA A 141 7.39 11.73 -29.01
C ALA A 141 6.16 12.66 -28.94
#